data_AF-A0A2A4FC59-F1
#
_entry.id   AF-A0A2A4FC59-F1
#
_cell.length_a   1.000
_cell.length_b   1.000
_cell.length_c   1.000
_cell.angle_alpha   90.00
_cell.angle_beta   90.00
_cell.angle_gamma   90.00
#
_symmetry.space_group_name_H-M   'P 1'
#
loop_
_entity.id
_entity.type
_entity.pdbx_description
1 polymer ?
#
loop_
_entity_poly.entity_id
_entity_poly.type
_entity_poly.pdbx_seq_one_letter_code
_entity_poly.pdbx_strand_id
1 'polypeptide(L)' 'MAFGEDPCRVRVNNAAQNFAIPHRIRLNLHKADTATNTGIKNRQLKARVSDGYRAAVFRLWPFVRWPWRVA' A
#
# COMPACT_ATOMS: atom_id res chain seq x y z
N MET A 1 -12.62 -7.80 15.33
CA MET A 1 -11.20 -7.67 14.95
C MET A 1 -10.92 -6.18 14.78
N ALA A 2 -10.54 -5.51 15.88
CA ALA A 2 -10.27 -4.08 15.82
C ALA A 2 -8.99 -3.89 15.00
N PHE A 3 -9.09 -3.10 13.94
CA PHE A 3 -7.95 -2.63 13.18
C PHE A 3 -6.92 -2.08 14.18
N GLY A 4 -5.67 -2.54 14.09
CA GLY A 4 -4.52 -1.89 14.73
C GLY A 4 -4.23 -0.52 14.11
N GLU A 5 -5.26 0.33 14.06
CA GLU A 5 -5.23 1.76 13.71
C GLU A 5 -4.78 2.61 14.92
N ASP A 6 -4.60 1.98 16.10
CA ASP A 6 -4.16 2.65 17.33
C ASP A 6 -2.64 2.60 17.66
N PRO A 7 -1.65 2.34 16.75
CA PRO A 7 -0.26 2.60 17.11
C PRO A 7 0.02 4.11 17.22
N CYS A 8 -0.84 4.96 16.63
CA CYS A 8 -0.76 6.42 16.78
C CYS A 8 -1.11 6.92 18.19
N ARG A 9 -1.59 6.05 19.10
CA ARG A 9 -1.74 6.36 20.52
C ARG A 9 -0.45 6.20 21.30
N VAL A 10 0.59 5.62 20.70
CA VAL A 10 1.97 5.71 21.19
C VAL A 10 2.39 7.17 21.00
N ARG A 11 2.10 8.00 22.00
CA ARG A 11 2.53 9.41 22.15
C ARG A 11 4.04 9.53 22.36
N VAL A 12 4.82 8.74 21.63
CA VAL A 12 6.28 8.81 21.66
C VAL A 12 6.69 9.77 20.55
N ASN A 13 7.11 10.96 20.95
CA ASN A 13 7.63 11.99 20.05
C ASN A 13 6.65 12.40 18.94
N ASN A 14 7.18 12.65 17.74
CA ASN A 14 6.47 13.11 16.57
C ASN A 14 5.77 11.97 15.79
N ALA A 15 5.37 10.88 16.47
CA ALA A 15 4.83 9.68 15.84
C ALA A 15 3.65 9.97 14.89
N ALA A 16 2.72 10.84 15.30
CA ALA A 16 1.57 11.23 14.48
C ALA A 16 1.99 11.87 13.14
N GLN A 17 3.00 12.75 13.16
CA GLN A 17 3.56 13.34 11.94
C GLN A 17 4.34 12.31 11.11
N ASN A 18 5.13 11.47 11.78
CA ASN A 18 5.90 10.41 11.13
C ASN A 18 5.00 9.40 10.40
N PHE A 19 3.80 9.11 10.92
CA PHE A 19 2.82 8.26 10.25
C PHE A 19 1.96 8.99 9.21
N ALA A 20 1.81 10.32 9.33
CA ALA A 20 1.08 11.11 8.34
C ALA A 20 1.78 11.11 6.96
N ILE A 21 3.12 11.12 6.94
CA ILE A 21 3.92 11.10 5.70
C ILE A 21 3.68 9.82 4.87
N PRO A 22 3.92 8.59 5.39
CA PRO A 22 3.68 7.35 4.64
C PRO A 22 2.20 7.15 4.31
N HIS A 23 1.27 7.61 5.15
CA HIS A 23 -0.15 7.56 4.83
C HIS A 23 -0.52 8.43 3.62
N ARG A 24 0.01 9.65 3.54
CA ARG A 24 -0.14 10.53 2.37
C ARG A 24 0.47 9.92 1.12
N ILE A 25 1.68 9.35 1.22
CA ILE A 25 2.35 8.66 0.10
C ILE A 25 1.48 7.51 -0.41
N ARG A 26 1.02 6.63 0.49
CA ARG A 26 0.14 5.50 0.15
C ARG A 26 -1.16 5.96 -0.53
N LEU A 27 -1.81 7.00 -0.01
CA LEU A 27 -3.05 7.52 -0.59
C LEU A 27 -2.84 8.10 -1.98
N ASN A 28 -1.78 8.88 -2.18
CA ASN A 28 -1.43 9.44 -3.48
C ASN A 28 -1.13 8.34 -4.50
N LEU A 29 -0.41 7.30 -4.08
CA LEU A 29 -0.13 6.13 -4.90
C LEU A 29 -1.41 5.41 -5.34
N HIS A 30 -2.35 5.19 -4.42
CA HIS A 30 -3.64 4.59 -4.76
C HIS A 30 -4.53 5.50 -5.62
N LYS A 31 -4.41 6.83 -5.52
CA LYS A 31 -5.15 7.77 -6.37
C LYS A 31 -4.56 7.85 -7.78
N ALA A 32 -3.24 7.71 -7.92
CA ALA A 32 -2.55 7.70 -9.21
C ALA A 32 -2.81 6.43 -10.03
N ASP A 33 -3.30 5.35 -9.42
CA ASP A 33 -3.79 4.16 -10.12
C ASP A 33 -5.08 4.49 -10.89
N THR A 34 -4.97 4.60 -12.22
CA THR A 34 -6.11 4.77 -13.13
C THR A 34 -6.59 3.45 -13.73
N ALA A 35 -5.86 2.35 -13.53
CA ALA A 35 -6.18 1.06 -14.12
C ALA A 35 -7.30 0.32 -13.37
N THR A 36 -7.39 0.49 -12.05
CA THR A 36 -8.43 -0.18 -11.25
C THR A 36 -9.56 0.79 -10.92
N ASN A 37 -10.69 0.72 -11.63
CA ASN A 37 -11.90 1.51 -11.37
C ASN A 37 -12.66 1.01 -10.13
N THR A 38 -12.05 1.12 -8.96
CA THR A 38 -12.69 0.76 -7.69
C THR A 38 -12.34 1.78 -6.62
N GLY A 39 -13.21 1.93 -5.61
CA GLY A 39 -12.97 2.85 -4.49
C GLY A 39 -11.66 2.55 -3.74
N ILE A 40 -11.13 3.56 -3.05
CA ILE A 40 -9.82 3.52 -2.36
C ILE A 40 -9.73 2.35 -1.39
N LYS A 41 -10.79 2.04 -0.63
CA LYS A 41 -10.83 0.89 0.30
C LYS A 41 -10.61 -0.45 -0.40
N ASN A 42 -11.19 -0.64 -1.58
CA ASN A 42 -11.04 -1.86 -2.35
C ASN A 42 -9.65 -1.95 -3.00
N ARG A 43 -9.08 -0.82 -3.46
CA ARG A 43 -7.69 -0.77 -3.91
C ARG A 43 -6.71 -1.14 -2.80
N GLN A 44 -6.95 -0.65 -1.58
CA GLN A 44 -6.16 -1.02 -0.40
C GLN A 44 -6.28 -2.51 -0.06
N LEU A 45 -7.48 -3.08 -0.13
CA LEU A 45 -7.69 -4.51 0.07
C LEU A 45 -6.96 -5.34 -0.99
N LYS A 46 -7.06 -4.94 -2.26
CA LYS A 46 -6.36 -5.59 -3.38
C LYS A 46 -4.84 -5.54 -3.21
N ALA A 47 -4.29 -4.41 -2.74
CA ALA A 47 -2.87 -4.28 -2.41
C ALA A 47 -2.42 -5.12 -1.22
N ARG A 48 -3.32 -5.45 -0.28
CA ARG A 48 -3.01 -6.33 0.84
C ARG A 48 -2.89 -7.79 0.42
N VAL A 49 -3.67 -8.21 -0.58
CA VAL A 49 -3.84 -9.64 -0.94
C VAL A 49 -3.05 -10.02 -2.19
N SER A 50 -2.78 -9.10 -3.12
CA SER A 50 -2.14 -9.41 -4.40
C SER A 50 -0.76 -8.79 -4.54
N ASP A 51 0.25 -9.64 -4.71
CA ASP A 51 1.61 -9.22 -5.02
C ASP A 51 1.73 -8.54 -6.38
N GLY A 52 1.12 -9.14 -7.42
CA GLY A 52 1.10 -8.56 -8.75
C GLY A 52 0.45 -7.17 -8.80
N TYR A 53 -0.59 -6.94 -7.99
CA TYR A 53 -1.17 -5.60 -7.87
C TYR A 53 -0.22 -4.60 -7.20
N ARG A 54 0.51 -5.02 -6.14
CA ARG A 54 1.55 -4.16 -5.54
C ARG A 54 2.64 -3.81 -6.55
N ALA A 55 3.14 -4.80 -7.28
CA ALA A 55 4.14 -4.60 -8.33
C ALA A 55 3.66 -3.62 -9.42
N ALA A 56 2.40 -3.76 -9.85
CA ALA A 56 1.80 -2.86 -10.83
C ALA A 56 1.67 -1.42 -10.30
N VAL A 57 1.18 -1.26 -9.07
CA VAL A 57 0.99 0.06 -8.44
C VAL A 57 2.33 0.75 -8.19
N PHE A 58 3.36 0.02 -7.77
CA PHE A 58 4.72 0.56 -7.65
C PHE A 58 5.45 0.73 -8.99
N ARG A 59 4.80 0.40 -10.12
CA ARG A 59 5.41 0.38 -11.46
C ARG A 59 6.71 -0.44 -11.51
N LEU A 60 6.80 -1.46 -10.67
CA LEU A 60 7.92 -2.41 -10.63
C LEU A 60 7.75 -3.54 -11.65
N TRP A 61 6.75 -3.46 -12.53
CA TRP A 61 6.52 -4.42 -13.61
C TRP A 61 7.77 -4.80 -14.43
N PRO A 62 8.67 -3.87 -14.82
CA PRO A 62 9.89 -4.24 -15.54
C PRO A 62 10.94 -4.96 -14.67
N PHE A 63 10.84 -4.88 -13.34
CA PHE A 63 11.80 -5.46 -12.39
C PHE A 63 11.30 -6.71 -11.67
N VAL A 64 9.99 -6.92 -11.60
CA VAL A 64 9.35 -8.08 -10.93
C VAL A 64 9.30 -9.31 -11.84
N ARG A 65 9.59 -9.17 -13.13
CA ARG A 65 9.82 -10.29 -14.05
C ARG A 65 11.24 -10.83 -13.91
N TRP A 66 11.61 -11.30 -12.71
CA TRP A 66 12.79 -12.15 -12.50
C TRP A 66 12.33 -13.57 -12.13
N PRO A 67 12.79 -14.61 -12.84
CA PRO A 67 12.19 -15.94 -12.77
C PRO A 67 12.78 -16.72 -11.60
N TRP A 68 11.97 -17.03 -10.59
CA TRP A 68 12.32 -18.08 -9.64
C TRP A 68 11.09 -18.93 -9.28
N ARG A 69 11.03 -20.13 -9.92
CA ARG A 69 10.35 -21.40 -9.55
C ARG A 69 8.81 -21.39 -9.48
N VAL A 70 8.01 -22.29 -10.08
CA VAL A 70 8.19 -23.58 -10.79
C VAL A 70 9.40 -24.43 -10.41
N ALA A 71 9.33 -24.99 -9.21
CA ALA A 71 9.80 -26.31 -8.82
C ALA A 71 9.11 -26.65 -7.50
#